data_AF-A0A1X7ST65-F1
#
_entry.id   AF-A0A1X7ST65-F1
#
_cell.length_a   1.000
_cell.length_b   1.000
_cell.length_c   1.000
_cell.angle_alpha   90.00
_cell.angle_beta   90.00
_cell.angle_gamma   90.00
#
_symmetry.space_group_name_H-M   'P 1'
#
loop_
_entity.id
_entity.type
_entity.pdbx_description
1 polymer ?
#
loop_
_entity_poly.entity_id
_entity_poly.type
_entity_poly.pdbx_seq_one_letter_code
_entity_poly.pdbx_strand_id
1 'polypeptide(L)'
;NTNITTVEIGPQNLVLQDNHSLEAGPLPFVTIPPGHYCQVEHPIDINKPIVDGKLYELRFGHREIRLHGLCKDPFPLFPGERLPESGSAT
;
A
#
# COMPACT_ATOMS: atom_id res chain seq x y z
N ASN A 1 13.54 -6.82 17.65
CA ASN A 1 12.26 -6.72 16.91
C ASN A 1 11.56 -5.43 17.30
N THR A 2 11.46 -4.49 16.36
CA THR A 2 10.80 -3.18 16.57
C THR A 2 9.30 -3.21 16.28
N ASN A 3 8.75 -4.35 15.84
CA ASN A 3 7.36 -4.52 15.40
C ASN A 3 6.95 -3.51 14.30
N ILE A 4 7.87 -3.24 13.38
CA ILE A 4 7.67 -2.31 12.26
C ILE A 4 7.61 -3.12 10.98
N THR A 5 6.56 -2.91 10.20
CA THR A 5 6.39 -3.48 8.87
C THR A 5 6.70 -2.40 7.84
N THR A 6 7.63 -2.67 6.92
CA THR A 6 7.99 -1.79 5.80
C THR A 6 7.59 -2.43 4.48
N VAL A 7 7.35 -1.62 3.46
CA VAL A 7 7.13 -2.09 2.08
C VAL A 7 8.39 -1.90 1.27
N GLU A 8 8.81 -2.98 0.62
CA GLU A 8 9.96 -3.02 -0.27
C GLU A 8 9.47 -3.05 -1.73
N ILE A 9 9.97 -2.12 -2.56
CA ILE A 9 9.55 -1.96 -3.95
C ILE A 9 10.53 -2.67 -4.88
N GLY A 10 10.02 -3.54 -5.75
CA GLY A 10 10.83 -4.25 -6.75
C GLY A 10 11.13 -3.43 -8.01
N PRO A 11 11.98 -3.95 -8.93
CA PRO A 11 12.62 -5.26 -8.88
C PRO A 11 13.95 -5.26 -8.09
N GLN A 12 13.99 -5.95 -6.96
CA GLN A 12 15.20 -6.09 -6.14
C GLN A 12 15.27 -7.47 -5.48
N ASN A 13 16.50 -7.93 -5.18
CA ASN A 13 16.73 -9.12 -4.37
C ASN A 13 16.87 -8.67 -2.90
N LEU A 14 15.85 -8.96 -2.09
CA LEU A 14 15.87 -8.66 -0.67
C LEU A 14 16.34 -9.89 0.12
N VAL A 15 17.37 -9.72 0.94
CA VAL A 15 17.83 -10.73 1.91
C VAL A 15 17.29 -10.35 3.28
N LEU A 16 16.48 -11.22 3.89
CA LEU A 16 15.92 -11.00 5.21
C LEU A 16 16.99 -11.27 6.28
N GLN A 17 17.05 -10.40 7.30
CA GLN A 17 17.88 -10.60 8.48
C GLN A 17 17.15 -11.49 9.51
N ASP A 18 17.87 -12.05 10.48
CA ASP A 18 17.31 -12.97 11.49
C ASP A 18 16.16 -12.37 12.32
N ASN A 19 16.14 -11.05 12.46
CA ASN A 19 15.13 -10.28 13.20
C ASN A 19 13.99 -9.76 12.32
N HIS A 20 13.95 -10.11 11.03
CA HIS A 20 12.89 -9.74 10.10
C HIS A 20 12.02 -10.95 9.77
N SER A 21 10.72 -10.71 9.62
CA SER A 21 9.75 -11.69 9.17
C SER A 21 9.07 -11.18 7.90
N LEU A 22 8.81 -12.09 6.96
CA LEU A 22 8.06 -11.77 5.76
C LEU A 22 6.56 -11.87 6.07
N GLU A 23 5.90 -10.71 6.15
CA GLU A 23 4.45 -10.66 6.41
C GLU A 23 3.63 -11.09 5.18
N ALA A 24 4.06 -10.69 3.98
CA ALA A 24 3.46 -11.07 2.71
C ALA A 24 4.55 -11.20 1.64
N GLY A 25 4.37 -12.14 0.72
CA GLY A 25 5.24 -12.29 -0.45
C GLY A 25 5.12 -11.12 -1.44
N PRO A 26 5.77 -11.22 -2.62
CA PRO A 26 5.65 -10.21 -3.66
C PRO A 26 4.19 -10.08 -4.12
N LEU A 27 3.59 -8.92 -3.86
CA LEU A 27 2.23 -8.60 -4.30
C LEU A 27 2.27 -7.77 -5.59
N PRO A 28 1.30 -7.97 -6.50
CA PRO A 28 1.19 -7.15 -7.70
C PRO A 28 0.87 -5.71 -7.33
N PHE A 29 1.37 -4.77 -8.12
CA PHE A 29 1.05 -3.36 -7.96
C PHE A 29 -0.39 -3.10 -8.40
N VAL A 30 -1.05 -2.18 -7.71
CA VAL A 30 -2.40 -1.77 -8.05
C VAL A 30 -2.33 -0.91 -9.31
N THR A 31 -2.97 -1.39 -10.37
CA THR A 31 -3.07 -0.67 -11.64
C THR A 31 -4.51 -0.31 -11.89
N ILE A 32 -4.79 0.98 -12.07
CA ILE A 32 -6.14 1.47 -12.35
C ILE A 32 -6.26 1.65 -13.87
N PRO A 33 -7.17 0.95 -14.56
CA PRO A 33 -7.35 1.13 -16.00
C PRO A 33 -7.99 2.49 -16.33
N PRO A 34 -7.87 2.98 -17.58
CA PRO A 34 -8.50 4.23 -17.99
C PRO A 34 -10.01 4.24 -17.72
N GLY A 35 -10.52 5.36 -17.21
CA GLY A 35 -11.94 5.51 -16.85
C GLY A 35 -12.39 4.79 -15.59
N HIS A 36 -11.47 4.14 -14.85
CA HIS A 36 -11.77 3.47 -13.59
C HIS A 36 -11.17 4.20 -12.40
N TYR A 37 -11.63 3.82 -11.20
CA TYR A 37 -11.11 4.26 -9.92
C TYR A 37 -11.02 3.09 -8.96
N CYS A 38 -10.18 3.22 -7.93
CA CYS A 38 -10.20 2.34 -6.78
C CYS A 38 -10.40 3.13 -5.51
N GLN A 39 -10.98 2.48 -4.50
CA GLN A 39 -11.14 3.05 -3.17
C GLN A 39 -10.11 2.39 -2.25
N VAL A 40 -9.27 3.19 -1.60
CA VAL A 40 -8.31 2.71 -0.60
C VAL A 40 -8.86 3.05 0.78
N GLU A 41 -9.05 2.06 1.63
CA GLU A 41 -9.38 2.23 3.04
C GLU A 41 -8.12 2.36 3.89
N HIS A 42 -8.20 3.21 4.92
CA HIS A 42 -7.07 3.55 5.80
C HIS A 42 -5.86 4.09 5.04
N PRO A 43 -6.05 5.07 4.12
CA PRO A 43 -4.95 5.59 3.32
C PRO A 43 -3.86 6.20 4.19
N ILE A 44 -2.60 6.10 3.74
CA ILE A 44 -1.49 6.80 4.39
C ILE A 44 -1.74 8.31 4.45
N ASP A 45 -1.23 8.98 5.48
CA ASP A 45 -1.25 10.43 5.56
C ASP A 45 -0.10 11.03 4.72
N ILE A 46 -0.45 11.53 3.53
CA ILE A 46 0.49 12.16 2.60
C ILE A 46 1.18 13.42 3.18
N ASN A 47 0.63 14.03 4.23
CA ASN A 47 1.23 15.20 4.86
C ASN A 47 2.39 14.82 5.78
N LYS A 48 2.57 13.52 6.02
CA LYS A 48 3.61 13.02 6.92
C LYS A 48 4.69 12.30 6.12
N PRO A 49 5.97 12.58 6.40
CA PRO A 49 7.05 11.93 5.71
C PRO A 49 7.07 10.44 6.07
N ILE A 50 7.22 9.60 5.05
CA ILE A 50 7.56 8.19 5.23
C ILE A 50 9.02 8.14 5.68
N VAL A 51 9.27 7.55 6.86
CA VAL A 51 10.61 7.45 7.46
C VAL A 51 10.93 5.99 7.67
N ASP A 52 12.09 5.55 7.19
CA ASP A 52 12.59 4.19 7.40
C ASP A 52 12.69 3.85 8.89
N GLY A 53 12.23 2.65 9.24
CA GLY A 53 12.23 2.21 10.63
C GLY A 53 11.22 2.94 11.52
N LYS A 54 10.17 3.56 10.95
CA LYS A 54 8.97 4.01 11.66
C LYS A 54 7.71 3.40 11.05
N LEU A 55 6.66 3.30 11.86
CA LEU A 55 5.33 2.90 11.38
C LEU A 55 4.76 3.97 10.44
N TYR A 56 4.10 3.52 9.39
CA TYR A 56 3.32 4.39 8.52
C TYR A 56 2.13 4.99 9.28
N GLU A 57 1.90 6.28 9.10
CA GLU A 57 0.75 6.94 9.71
C GLU A 57 -0.47 6.81 8.79
N LEU A 58 -1.45 6.01 9.22
CA LEU A 58 -2.68 5.74 8.47
C LEU A 58 -3.82 6.64 8.96
N ARG A 59 -4.67 7.06 8.03
CA ARG A 59 -5.92 7.77 8.34
C ARG A 59 -7.04 6.74 8.57
N PHE A 60 -7.09 6.18 9.78
CA PHE A 60 -8.10 5.18 10.16
C PHE A 60 -9.53 5.72 10.01
N GLY A 61 -10.43 4.89 9.49
CA GLY A 61 -11.82 5.29 9.18
C GLY A 61 -11.99 6.14 7.92
N HIS A 62 -10.91 6.58 7.27
CA HIS A 62 -10.98 7.33 6.01
C HIS A 62 -10.88 6.42 4.79
N ARG A 63 -11.43 6.92 3.69
CA ARG A 63 -11.39 6.31 2.36
C ARG A 63 -10.85 7.33 1.37
N GLU A 64 -9.94 6.89 0.52
CA GLU A 64 -9.36 7.70 -0.54
C GLU A 64 -9.71 7.12 -1.90
N ILE A 65 -10.24 7.97 -2.79
CA ILE A 65 -10.52 7.58 -4.16
C ILE A 65 -9.29 7.89 -5.01
N ARG A 66 -8.65 6.85 -5.53
CA ARG A 66 -7.55 7.00 -6.49
C ARG A 66 -8.11 6.83 -7.90
N LEU A 67 -7.84 7.83 -8.76
CA LEU A 67 -8.30 7.87 -10.15
C LEU A 67 -7.12 7.54 -11.06
N HIS A 68 -7.39 6.89 -12.20
CA HIS A 68 -6.36 6.64 -13.23
C HIS A 68 -5.57 7.90 -13.63
N GLY A 69 -6.24 9.06 -13.72
CA GLY A 69 -5.58 10.32 -14.10
C GLY A 69 -4.56 10.85 -13.09
N LEU A 70 -4.73 10.52 -11.81
CA LEU A 70 -3.83 10.89 -10.72
C LEU A 70 -2.78 9.80 -10.44
N CYS A 71 -3.14 8.54 -10.64
CA CYS A 71 -2.29 7.36 -10.44
C CYS A 71 -2.04 6.67 -11.78
N LYS A 72 -1.28 7.32 -12.67
CA LYS A 72 -0.93 6.77 -13.99
C LYS A 72 0.00 5.57 -13.88
N ASP A 73 0.91 5.61 -12.91
CA ASP A 73 1.86 4.54 -12.64
C ASP A 73 1.29 3.55 -11.62
N PRO A 74 1.54 2.23 -11.79
CA PRO A 74 1.17 1.24 -10.80
C PRO A 74 1.76 1.60 -9.43
N PHE A 75 0.98 1.43 -8.36
CA PHE A 75 1.40 1.79 -7.01
C PHE A 75 1.29 0.60 -6.04
N PRO A 76 2.18 0.53 -5.03
CA PRO A 76 2.06 -0.46 -3.97
C PRO A 76 0.99 -0.05 -2.95
N LEU A 77 0.49 -1.03 -2.19
CA LEU A 77 -0.29 -0.78 -0.98
C LEU A 77 0.65 -0.79 0.23
N PHE A 78 0.48 0.19 1.11
CA PHE A 78 1.22 0.26 2.36
C PHE A 78 0.63 -0.67 3.42
N PRO A 79 1.41 -1.09 4.43
CA PRO A 79 0.93 -1.97 5.49
C PRO A 79 -0.25 -1.31 6.20
N GLY A 80 -1.39 -2.00 6.21
CA GLY A 80 -2.64 -1.54 6.82
C GLY A 80 -3.61 -0.83 5.87
N GLU A 81 -3.16 -0.37 4.70
CA GLU A 81 -4.07 0.04 3.63
C GLU A 81 -4.85 -1.19 3.11
N ARG A 82 -6.11 -0.98 2.70
CA ARG A 82 -6.95 -2.05 2.17
C ARG A 82 -7.67 -1.58 0.92
N LEU A 83 -7.73 -2.46 -0.08
CA LEU A 83 -8.71 -2.31 -1.16
C LEU A 83 -9.95 -3.11 -0.76
N PRO A 84 -11.13 -2.49 -0.68
CA PRO A 84 -12.37 -3.25 -0.59
C PRO A 84 -12.48 -4.10 -1.86
N GLU A 85 -12.94 -5.34 -1.71
CA GLU A 85 -13.26 -6.17 -2.88
C GLU A 85 -14.15 -5.35 -3.80
N SER A 86 -13.76 -5.25 -5.07
CA SER A 86 -14.58 -4.60 -6.09
C SER A 86 -15.94 -5.28 -6.03
N GLY A 87 -16.95 -4.54 -5.58
CA GLY A 87 -18.30 -5.07 -5.52
C GLY A 87 -18.69 -5.54 -6.91
N SER A 88 -18.71 -6.85 -7.13
CA SER A 88 -19.60 -7.45 -8.09
C SER A 88 -20.99 -7.07 -7.63
N ALA A 89 -21.53 -6.00 -8.22
CA ALA A 89 -22.95 -5.69 -8.13
C ALA A 89 -23.70 -6.98 -8.52
N THR A 90 -24.37 -7.58 -7.53
CA THR A 90 -25.36 -8.63 -7.75
C THR A 90 -26.65 -7.96 -8.20
#